data_AF-A0A521U1B6-F1
#
_entry.id   AF-A0A521U1B6-F1
#
_cell.length_a   1.000
_cell.length_b   1.000
_cell.length_c   1.000
_cell.angle_alpha   90.00
_cell.angle_beta   90.00
_cell.angle_gamma   90.00
#
_symmetry.space_group_name_H-M   'P 1'
#
loop_
_entity.id
_entity.type
_entity.pdbx_description
1 polymer ?
#
loop_
_entity_poly.entity_id
_entity_poly.type
_entity_poly.pdbx_seq_one_letter_code
_entity_poly.pdbx_strand_id
1 'polypeptide(L)' 'RRYHGKVGRITNVGRRAITLDVQLGNKTKTLITRLDHIKPFGV' A
#
# COMPACT_ATOMS: atom_id res chain seq x y z
N ARG A 1 -10.49 -6.08 -1.97
CA ARG A 1 -11.60 -5.08 -1.88
C ARG A 1 -11.43 -4.06 -0.75
N ARG A 2 -11.25 -4.45 0.52
CA ARG A 2 -11.27 -3.50 1.67
C ARG A 2 -10.24 -2.36 1.57
N TYR A 3 -9.08 -2.65 0.99
CA TYR A 3 -7.97 -1.72 0.83
C TYR A 3 -7.86 -1.12 -0.57
N HIS A 4 -8.83 -1.41 -1.46
CA HIS A 4 -8.79 -0.91 -2.83
C HIS A 4 -9.10 0.60 -2.87
N GLY A 5 -8.40 1.34 -3.73
CA GLY A 5 -8.51 2.80 -3.82
C GLY A 5 -7.94 3.56 -2.62
N LYS A 6 -7.28 2.88 -1.67
CA LYS A 6 -6.60 3.54 -0.55
C LYS A 6 -5.20 3.93 -0.94
N VAL A 7 -4.79 5.11 -0.49
CA VAL A 7 -3.42 5.60 -0.63
C VAL A 7 -2.67 5.29 0.66
N GLY A 8 -1.44 4.82 0.51
CA GLY A 8 -0.57 4.46 1.61
C GLY A 8 0.86 4.90 1.35
N ARG A 9 1.70 4.84 2.39
CA ARG A 9 3.12 5.12 2.30
C ARG A 9 3.88 3.81 2.21
N ILE A 10 4.79 3.70 1.23
CA ILE A 10 5.68 2.55 1.12
C ILE A 10 6.71 2.62 2.24
N THR A 11 6.85 1.54 3.01
CA THR A 11 7.84 1.42 4.09
C THR A 11 9.00 0.52 3.70
N ASN A 12 8.77 -0.47 2.83
CA ASN A 12 9.82 -1.32 2.29
C ASN A 12 9.49 -1.78 0.86
N VAL A 13 10.51 -1.86 0.01
CA VAL A 13 10.42 -2.45 -1.32
C VAL A 13 11.34 -3.67 -1.38
N GLY A 14 10.73 -4.85 -1.43
CA GLY A 14 11.42 -6.10 -1.73
C GLY A 14 11.40 -6.41 -3.23
N ARG A 15 11.99 -7.55 -3.61
CA ARG A 15 12.07 -7.95 -5.04
C ARG A 15 10.72 -8.17 -5.70
N ARG A 16 9.76 -8.80 -4.99
CA ARG A 16 8.43 -9.17 -5.51
C ARG A 16 7.27 -8.58 -4.72
N ALA A 17 7.55 -8.06 -3.53
CA ALA A 17 6.55 -7.58 -2.60
C ALA A 17 6.97 -6.24 -2.04
N ILE A 18 5.98 -5.39 -1.80
CA ILE A 18 6.11 -4.07 -1.20
C ILE A 18 5.32 -4.09 0.10
N THR A 19 5.96 -3.62 1.15
CA THR A 19 5.30 -3.36 2.42
C THR A 19 4.94 -1.88 2.46
N LEU A 20 3.68 -1.60 2.77
CA LEU A 20 3.15 -0.25 2.82
C LEU A 20 2.16 -0.11 3.96
N ASP A 21 2.11 1.08 4.53
CA ASP A 21 1.15 1.43 5.56
C ASP A 21 0.00 2.22 4.97
N VAL A 22 -1.22 1.72 5.19
CA VAL A 22 -2.47 2.31 4.73
C VAL A 22 -3.33 2.66 5.93
N GLN A 23 -3.96 3.83 5.84
CA GLN A 23 -4.94 4.26 6.82
C GLN A 23 -6.31 3.66 6.51
N LEU A 24 -6.86 2.93 7.48
CA LEU A 24 -8.19 2.35 7.41
C LEU A 24 -9.04 2.92 8.55
N GLY A 25 -9.77 4.00 8.24
CA GLY A 25 -10.41 4.81 9.28
C GLY A 25 -9.35 5.42 10.18
N ASN A 26 -9.47 5.24 11.49
CA ASN A 26 -8.53 5.80 12.47
C ASN A 26 -7.36 4.85 12.81
N LYS A 27 -7.19 3.74 12.09
CA LYS A 27 -6.13 2.77 12.35
C LYS A 27 -5.18 2.67 11.16
N THR A 28 -3.88 2.69 11.45
CA THR A 28 -2.84 2.35 10.49
C THR A 28 -2.75 0.83 10.37
N LYS A 29 -2.67 0.33 9.12
CA LYS A 29 -2.54 -1.09 8.81
C LYS A 29 -1.40 -1.27 7.84
N THR A 30 -0.51 -2.21 8.16
CA THR A 30 0.54 -2.66 7.26
C THR A 30 -0.01 -3.68 6.28
N LEU A 31 0.25 -3.44 5.00
CA LEU A 31 -0.20 -4.24 3.88
C LEU A 31 1.03 -4.70 3.10
N ILE A 32 1.00 -5.94 2.61
CA ILE A 32 2.03 -6.49 1.73
C ILE A 32 1.38 -6.76 0.38
N THR A 33 1.85 -6.10 -0.68
CA THR A 33 1.28 -6.22 -2.03
C THR A 33 2.36 -6.34 -3.10
N ARG A 34 1.95 -6.58 -4.35
CA ARG A 34 2.86 -6.54 -5.51
C ARG A 34 2.78 -5.18 -6.22
N LEU A 35 3.81 -4.89 -7.00
CA LEU A 35 3.89 -3.71 -7.88
C LEU A 35 2.68 -3.61 -8.83
N ASP A 36 2.19 -4.74 -9.34
CA ASP A 36 1.06 -4.81 -10.27
C ASP A 36 -0.27 -4.29 -9.69
N HIS A 37 -0.36 -4.17 -8.35
CA HIS A 37 -1.57 -3.75 -7.65
C HIS A 37 -1.51 -2.34 -7.09
N ILE A 38 -0.44 -1.59 -7.36
CA ILE A 38 -0.26 -0.22 -6.89
C ILE A 38 -0.05 0.73 -8.07
N LYS A 39 -0.48 1.98 -7.91
CA LYS A 39 -0.19 3.08 -8.83
C LYS A 39 0.52 4.17 -8.04
N PRO A 40 1.57 4.82 -8.58
CA PRO A 40 2.16 5.99 -7.96
C PRO A 40 1.11 7.09 -7.80
N PHE A 41 1.11 7.77 -6.65
CA PHE A 41 0.16 8.85 -6.36
C PHE A 41 0.74 10.20 -6.79
N GLY A 42 -0.02 11.01 -7.52
CA GLY A 42 0.39 12.35 -7.95
C GLY A 42 1.16 12.42 -9.28
N VAL A 43 1.13 11.36 -10.09
CA VAL A 43 1.56 11.35 -11.50
C VAL A 43 0.36 11.38 -12.44
#